data_AF-K2BGR9-F1
#
_entry.id   AF-K2BGR9-F1
#
_cell.length_a   1.000
_cell.length_b   1.000
_cell.length_c   1.000
_cell.angle_alpha   90.00
_cell.angle_beta   90.00
_cell.angle_gamma   90.00
#
_symmetry.space_group_name_H-M   'P 1'
#
loop_
_entity.id
_entity.type
_entity.pdbx_description
1 polymer ?
#
loop_
_entity_poly.entity_id
_entity_poly.type
_entity_poly.pdbx_seq_one_letter_code
_entity_poly.pdbx_strand_id
1 'polypeptide(L)'
;MQAAGAVGEVAGWVFDSQGIYLDLGTNTRTGGVRITPGLDRPSIGIAAGASKVPAIASALKSRIINGLVTDEPTARALLSHP
;
A
#
# COMPACT_ATOMS: atom_id res chain seq x y z
N MET A 1 -5.05 -8.13 -12.21
CA MET A 1 -4.71 -6.92 -11.43
C MET A 1 -3.35 -6.36 -11.84
N GLN A 2 -2.26 -7.13 -11.88
CA GLN A 2 -0.92 -6.66 -12.30
C GLN A 2 -0.90 -6.01 -13.68
N ALA A 3 -1.55 -6.61 -14.69
CA ALA A 3 -1.68 -6.02 -16.03
C ALA A 3 -2.40 -4.66 -16.04
N ALA A 4 -3.14 -4.33 -14.99
CA ALA A 4 -3.82 -3.04 -14.80
C ALA A 4 -3.02 -2.08 -13.90
N GLY A 5 -1.73 -2.36 -13.64
CA GLY A 5 -0.83 -1.49 -12.87
C GLY A 5 -0.83 -1.73 -11.36
N ALA A 6 -1.41 -2.82 -10.86
CA ALA A 6 -1.42 -3.13 -9.43
C ALA A 6 0.00 -3.29 -8.87
N VAL A 7 0.29 -2.58 -7.78
CA VAL A 7 1.58 -2.66 -7.07
C VAL A 7 1.45 -3.35 -5.71
N GLY A 8 0.27 -3.30 -5.08
CA GLY A 8 0.03 -3.86 -3.76
C GLY A 8 -1.43 -3.82 -3.33
N GLU A 9 -1.71 -4.28 -2.10
CA GLU A 9 -3.02 -4.21 -1.47
C GLU A 9 -2.92 -3.84 0.01
N VAL A 10 -3.97 -3.19 0.52
CA VAL A 10 -4.18 -2.98 1.96
C VAL A 10 -5.58 -3.47 2.29
N ALA A 11 -5.70 -4.37 3.28
CA ALA A 11 -6.97 -4.91 3.78
C ALA A 11 -7.89 -5.46 2.66
N GLY A 12 -7.30 -6.08 1.63
CA GLY A 12 -7.99 -6.69 0.50
C GLY A 12 -8.31 -5.72 -0.65
N TRP A 13 -7.86 -4.46 -0.58
CA TRP A 13 -8.05 -3.46 -1.64
C TRP A 13 -6.75 -3.18 -2.37
N VAL A 14 -6.74 -3.50 -3.67
CA VAL A 14 -5.58 -3.36 -4.55
C VAL A 14 -5.42 -1.92 -5.04
N PHE A 15 -4.20 -1.40 -5.08
CA PHE A 15 -3.85 -0.06 -5.56
C PHE A 15 -2.63 -0.07 -6.51
N ASP A 16 -2.45 1.01 -7.25
CA ASP A 16 -1.35 1.23 -8.19
C ASP A 16 -0.12 1.92 -7.56
N SER A 17 0.91 2.22 -8.36
CA SER A 17 2.14 2.88 -7.86
C SER A 17 1.95 4.33 -7.37
N GLN A 18 0.82 4.96 -7.69
CA GLN A 18 0.44 6.27 -7.14
C GLN A 18 -0.40 6.13 -5.86
N GLY A 19 -0.68 4.89 -5.44
CA GLY A 19 -1.57 4.59 -4.32
C GLY A 19 -3.03 4.90 -4.64
N ILE A 20 -3.41 4.90 -5.91
CA ILE A 20 -4.81 5.01 -6.33
C ILE A 20 -5.39 3.60 -6.35
N TYR A 21 -6.51 3.41 -5.64
CA TYR A 21 -7.24 2.14 -5.67
C TYR A 21 -7.75 1.85 -7.08
N LEU A 22 -7.53 0.61 -7.53
CA LEU A 22 -8.00 0.17 -8.84
C LEU A 22 -9.48 -0.19 -8.78
N ASP A 23 -10.37 0.62 -9.36
CA ASP A 23 -11.81 0.33 -9.40
C ASP A 23 -12.17 -0.64 -10.55
N LEU A 24 -11.55 -1.83 -10.54
CA LEU A 24 -11.75 -2.88 -11.53
C LEU A 24 -11.48 -4.28 -10.94
N GLY A 25 -11.83 -5.32 -11.69
CA GLY A 25 -11.40 -6.69 -11.40
C GLY A 25 -11.84 -7.17 -10.01
N THR A 26 -10.90 -7.70 -9.22
CA THR A 26 -11.19 -8.26 -7.90
C THR A 26 -11.69 -7.22 -6.90
N ASN A 27 -11.31 -5.95 -7.03
CA ASN A 27 -11.78 -4.89 -6.13
C ASN A 27 -13.29 -4.63 -6.24
N THR A 28 -13.94 -4.98 -7.36
CA THR A 28 -15.41 -4.83 -7.51
C THR A 28 -16.21 -5.86 -6.72
N ARG A 29 -15.53 -6.86 -6.13
CA ARG A 29 -16.14 -7.98 -5.40
C ARG A 29 -15.50 -8.22 -4.04
N THR A 30 -14.57 -7.36 -3.62
CA THR A 30 -13.87 -7.51 -2.35
C THR A 30 -14.76 -7.02 -1.20
N GLY A 31 -14.84 -7.80 -0.12
CA GLY A 31 -15.52 -7.42 1.13
C GLY A 31 -14.57 -6.80 2.16
N GLY A 32 -13.31 -6.55 1.79
CA GLY A 32 -12.31 -5.96 2.68
C GLY A 32 -12.59 -4.50 3.03
N VAL A 33 -11.82 -3.94 3.96
CA VAL A 33 -11.98 -2.55 4.40
C VAL A 33 -11.21 -1.62 3.46
N ARG A 34 -11.92 -0.73 2.76
CA ARG A 34 -11.27 0.33 1.97
C ARG A 34 -10.83 1.45 2.91
N ILE A 35 -9.53 1.55 3.17
CA ILE A 35 -9.00 2.62 4.00
C ILE A 35 -9.04 3.93 3.21
N THR A 36 -9.78 4.92 3.69
CA THR A 36 -9.77 6.26 3.08
C THR A 36 -8.36 6.85 3.22
N PRO A 37 -7.70 7.29 2.14
CA PRO A 37 -6.41 7.95 2.26
C PRO A 37 -6.50 9.26 3.06
N GLY A 38 -5.43 9.61 3.77
CA GLY A 38 -5.31 10.90 4.45
C GLY A 38 -6.00 11.00 5.82
N LEU A 39 -6.34 9.88 6.46
CA LEU A 39 -6.90 9.89 7.82
C LEU A 39 -6.00 10.64 8.80
N ASP A 40 -6.62 11.43 9.69
CA ASP A 40 -5.96 12.10 10.82
C ASP A 40 -5.69 11.13 11.98
N ARG A 41 -6.51 10.08 12.11
CA ARG A 41 -6.33 9.01 13.08
C ARG A 41 -5.26 8.01 12.61
N PRO A 42 -4.64 7.24 13.51
CA PRO A 42 -3.68 6.20 13.14
C PRO A 42 -4.26 5.18 12.13
N SER A 43 -3.48 4.92 11.09
CA SER A 43 -3.64 3.89 10.07
C SER A 43 -2.26 3.26 9.85
N ILE A 44 -1.98 2.20 10.61
CA ILE A 44 -0.62 1.65 10.73
C ILE A 44 -0.53 0.32 9.98
N GLY A 45 0.37 0.26 8.99
CA GLY A 45 0.70 -0.98 8.27
C GLY A 45 1.78 -1.78 8.99
N ILE A 46 1.74 -3.11 8.84
CA ILE A 46 2.83 -4.01 9.26
C ILE A 46 3.27 -4.78 8.02
N ALA A 47 4.47 -4.48 7.53
CA ALA A 47 4.97 -5.10 6.29
C ALA A 47 6.49 -5.06 6.24
N ALA A 48 7.09 -6.09 5.64
CA ALA A 48 8.53 -6.22 5.45
C ALA A 48 8.83 -7.10 4.23
N GLY A 49 10.04 -6.95 3.69
CA GLY A 49 10.59 -7.73 2.58
C GLY A 49 10.82 -6.89 1.32
N ALA A 50 11.92 -7.18 0.62
CA ALA A 50 12.35 -6.45 -0.58
C ALA A 50 11.27 -6.40 -1.67
N SER A 51 10.51 -7.48 -1.88
CA SER A 51 9.43 -7.54 -2.87
C SER A 51 8.24 -6.63 -2.54
N LYS A 52 8.10 -6.18 -1.29
CA LYS A 52 7.00 -5.32 -0.84
C LYS A 52 7.35 -3.84 -0.86
N VAL A 53 8.62 -3.48 -1.06
CA VAL A 53 9.08 -2.08 -1.01
C VAL A 53 8.24 -1.16 -1.91
N PRO A 54 7.96 -1.49 -3.19
CA PRO A 54 7.15 -0.62 -4.04
C PRO A 54 5.72 -0.42 -3.52
N ALA A 55 5.10 -1.47 -2.98
CA ALA A 55 3.76 -1.40 -2.40
C ALA A 55 3.73 -0.54 -1.14
N ILE A 56 4.69 -0.74 -0.24
CA ILE A 56 4.79 0.00 1.02
C ILE A 56 5.05 1.48 0.74
N ALA A 57 5.98 1.80 -0.16
CA ALA A 57 6.29 3.16 -0.55
C ALA A 57 5.05 3.86 -1.13
N SER A 58 4.33 3.19 -2.04
CA SER A 58 3.12 3.76 -2.67
C SER A 58 2.00 3.99 -1.64
N ALA A 59 1.79 3.07 -0.69
CA ALA A 59 0.78 3.20 0.36
C ALA A 59 1.09 4.33 1.37
N LEU A 60 2.37 4.55 1.69
CA LEU A 60 2.81 5.65 2.55
C LEU A 60 2.69 7.00 1.84
N LYS A 61 3.18 7.11 0.61
CA LYS A 61 3.16 8.35 -0.18
C LYS A 61 1.74 8.86 -0.44
N SER A 62 0.84 7.94 -0.78
CA SER A 62 -0.58 8.24 -0.98
C SER A 62 -1.37 8.41 0.32
N ARG A 63 -0.74 8.17 1.48
CA ARG A 63 -1.38 8.19 2.80
C ARG A 63 -2.57 7.23 2.94
N ILE A 64 -2.58 6.09 2.25
CA ILE A 64 -3.46 4.96 2.59
C ILE A 64 -3.15 4.50 4.03
N ILE A 65 -1.86 4.43 4.36
CA ILE A 65 -1.36 4.28 5.73
C ILE A 65 -0.54 5.52 6.12
N ASN A 66 -0.54 5.86 7.40
CA ASN A 66 0.21 6.98 7.96
C ASN A 66 1.23 6.55 9.03
N GLY A 67 1.34 5.24 9.29
CA GLY A 67 2.41 4.65 10.08
C GLY A 67 2.82 3.28 9.53
N LEU A 68 4.03 2.85 9.84
CA LEU A 68 4.58 1.56 9.41
C LEU A 68 5.40 0.91 10.53
N VAL A 69 5.16 -0.37 10.76
CA VAL A 69 6.07 -1.27 11.48
C VAL A 69 6.73 -2.19 10.44
N THR A 70 8.06 -2.18 10.39
CA THR A 70 8.85 -2.91 9.37
C THR A 70 10.20 -3.35 9.93
N ASP A 71 10.96 -4.13 9.16
CA ASP A 71 12.33 -4.52 9.50
C ASP A 71 13.38 -3.51 8.98
N GLU A 72 14.61 -3.62 9.47
CA GLU A 72 15.68 -2.69 9.11
C GLU A 72 16.01 -2.70 7.60
N PRO A 73 16.17 -3.86 6.92
CA PRO A 73 16.44 -3.87 5.48
C PRO A 73 15.36 -3.18 4.66
N THR A 74 14.07 -3.40 4.98
CA THR A 74 12.96 -2.76 4.29
C THR A 74 12.93 -1.26 4.58
N ALA A 75 13.16 -0.84 5.83
CA ALA A 75 13.25 0.58 6.18
C ALA A 75 14.35 1.30 5.38
N ARG A 76 15.56 0.70 5.30
CA ARG A 76 16.67 1.25 4.50
C ARG A 76 16.33 1.35 3.01
N ALA A 77 15.67 0.32 2.48
CA ALA A 77 15.22 0.31 1.09
C ALA A 77 14.18 1.40 0.83
N LEU A 78 13.22 1.60 1.73
CA LEU A 78 12.19 2.65 1.63
C LEU A 78 12.78 4.06 1.67
N LEU A 79 13.77 4.31 2.53
CA LEU A 79 14.45 5.61 2.59
C LEU A 79 15.26 5.93 1.33
N SER A 80 15.70 4.89 0.62
CA SER A 80 16.42 5.02 -0.66
C SER A 80 15.48 4.95 -1.88
N HIS A 81 14.18 4.72 -1.66
CA HIS A 81 13.22 4.55 -2.74
C HIS A 81 12.72 5.92 -3.20
N PRO A 82 12.82 6.25 -4.50
CA PRO A 82 12.35 7.51 -5.05
C PRO A 82 10.85 7.66 -4.91
#